data_AF-A0A1S2Q565-F1
#
_entry.id   AF-A0A1S2Q565-F1
#
_cell.length_a   1.000
_cell.length_b   1.000
_cell.length_c   1.000
_cell.angle_alpha   90.00
_cell.angle_beta   90.00
_cell.angle_gamma   90.00
#
_symmetry.space_group_name_H-M   'P 1'
#
loop_
_entity.id
_entity.type
_entity.pdbx_description
1 polymer ?
#
loop_
_entity_poly.entity_id
_entity_poly.type
_entity_poly.pdbx_seq_one_letter_code
_entity_poly.pdbx_strand_id
1 'polypeptide(L)'
;MVSPTADVAACFEGRCRIRVTEQPTRIPVDARFGVGSLEVTGITAHSVAVQASGNGQFMTSSVGEGGTGSLNGLVFRVENVHDGQAVLDFFPQE
;
A
#
# COMPACT_ATOMS: atom_id res chain seq x y z
N MET A 1 5.31 3.35 -20.72
CA MET A 1 3.85 3.36 -20.53
C MET A 1 3.49 1.99 -20.00
N VAL A 2 3.27 1.85 -18.69
CA VAL A 2 2.81 0.60 -18.08
C VAL A 2 1.28 0.62 -18.14
N SER A 3 0.68 -0.45 -18.63
CA SER A 3 -0.77 -0.55 -18.80
C SER A 3 -1.43 -0.69 -17.42
N PRO A 4 -2.62 -0.10 -17.19
CA PRO A 4 -3.31 -0.18 -15.91
C PRO A 4 -3.58 -1.64 -15.45
N THR A 5 -3.68 -2.59 -16.37
CA THR A 5 -3.77 -4.03 -16.07
C THR A 5 -2.48 -4.63 -15.51
N ALA A 6 -1.31 -4.14 -15.95
CA ALA A 6 -0.02 -4.58 -15.42
C ALA A 6 0.22 -4.02 -14.01
N ASP A 7 -0.20 -2.78 -13.73
CA ASP A 7 -0.10 -2.19 -12.39
C ASP A 7 -0.98 -2.92 -11.37
N VAL A 8 -2.21 -3.30 -11.76
CA VAL A 8 -3.12 -4.05 -10.85
C VAL A 8 -2.62 -5.47 -10.59
N ALA A 9 -2.15 -6.19 -11.61
CA ALA A 9 -1.61 -7.54 -11.43
C ALA A 9 -0.33 -7.53 -10.58
N ALA A 10 0.53 -6.53 -10.79
CA ALA A 10 1.73 -6.31 -9.98
C ALA A 10 1.37 -6.06 -8.51
N CYS A 11 0.33 -5.25 -8.23
CA CYS A 11 -0.13 -5.05 -6.86
C CYS A 11 -0.78 -6.30 -6.26
N PHE A 12 -1.51 -7.09 -7.04
CA PHE A 12 -2.09 -8.35 -6.56
C PHE A 12 -1.00 -9.31 -6.06
N GLU A 13 0.11 -9.40 -6.79
CA GLU A 13 1.30 -10.18 -6.40
C GLU A 13 2.15 -9.53 -5.30
N GLY A 14 1.71 -8.38 -4.76
CA GLY A 14 2.40 -7.64 -3.71
C GLY A 14 3.65 -6.92 -4.17
N ARG A 15 3.83 -6.70 -5.49
CA ARG A 15 5.04 -6.12 -6.10
C ARG A 15 4.67 -4.94 -6.98
N CYS A 16 4.29 -3.81 -6.38
CA CYS A 16 3.94 -2.64 -7.16
C CYS A 16 4.40 -1.34 -6.54
N ARG A 17 4.69 -0.39 -7.42
CA ARG A 17 4.95 1.00 -7.07
C ARG A 17 3.81 1.85 -7.56
N ILE A 18 3.11 2.51 -6.64
CA ILE A 18 1.90 3.28 -6.96
C ILE A 18 1.98 4.68 -6.40
N ARG A 19 1.42 5.64 -7.15
CA ARG A 19 1.12 6.97 -6.63
C ARG A 19 -0.33 7.01 -6.19
N VAL A 20 -0.55 7.45 -4.96
CA VAL A 20 -1.87 7.63 -4.35
C VAL A 20 -2.07 9.10 -4.00
N THR A 21 -3.35 9.49 -3.90
CA THR A 21 -3.76 10.82 -3.44
C THR A 21 -4.55 10.69 -2.15
N GLU A 22 -5.03 11.80 -1.59
CA GLU A 22 -5.87 11.80 -0.38
C GLU A 22 -7.19 11.02 -0.54
N GLN A 23 -7.58 10.69 -1.78
CA GLN A 23 -8.77 9.87 -2.01
C GLN A 23 -8.49 8.40 -1.63
N PRO A 24 -9.38 7.77 -0.85
CA PRO A 24 -9.24 6.37 -0.48
C PRO A 24 -9.03 5.49 -1.72
N THR A 25 -7.86 4.86 -1.78
CA THR A 25 -7.47 4.01 -2.91
C THR A 25 -7.38 2.58 -2.41
N ARG A 26 -8.32 1.74 -2.83
CA ARG A 26 -8.33 0.31 -2.53
C ARG A 26 -7.49 -0.46 -3.53
N ILE A 27 -6.59 -1.30 -3.03
CA ILE A 27 -5.64 -2.09 -3.80
C ILE A 27 -5.88 -3.57 -3.43
N PRO A 28 -6.41 -4.40 -4.34
CA PRO A 28 -6.54 -5.83 -4.09
C PRO A 28 -5.17 -6.49 -4.02
N VAL A 29 -5.00 -7.42 -3.08
CA VAL A 29 -3.77 -8.22 -2.91
C VAL A 29 -4.13 -9.69 -2.74
N ASP A 30 -3.21 -10.59 -3.08
CA ASP A 30 -3.41 -12.02 -2.92
C ASP A 30 -3.60 -12.41 -1.44
N ALA A 31 -4.57 -13.27 -1.17
CA ALA A 31 -4.90 -13.73 0.18
C ALA A 31 -3.73 -14.43 0.90
N ARG A 32 -2.70 -14.90 0.16
CA ARG A 32 -1.46 -15.48 0.70
C ARG A 32 -0.74 -14.55 1.67
N PHE A 33 -0.97 -13.24 1.57
CA PHE A 33 -0.37 -12.26 2.45
C PHE A 33 -1.09 -12.12 3.80
N GLY A 34 -2.15 -12.89 4.06
CA GLY A 34 -2.94 -12.83 5.29
C GLY A 34 -4.01 -11.74 5.33
N VAL A 35 -4.14 -10.98 4.24
CA VAL A 35 -5.15 -9.94 3.97
C VAL A 35 -5.59 -10.05 2.50
N GLY A 36 -6.71 -9.44 2.12
CA GLY A 36 -7.21 -9.48 0.73
C GLY A 36 -7.21 -8.11 0.04
N SER A 37 -7.04 -7.03 0.80
CA SER A 37 -6.93 -5.69 0.24
C SER A 37 -6.17 -4.75 1.16
N LEU A 38 -5.56 -3.75 0.55
CA LEU A 38 -4.99 -2.58 1.20
C LEU A 38 -5.81 -1.35 0.83
N GLU A 39 -5.86 -0.37 1.73
CA GLU A 39 -6.52 0.90 1.49
C GLU A 39 -5.68 2.04 2.08
N VAL A 40 -5.32 3.01 1.25
CA VAL A 40 -4.69 4.24 1.75
C VAL A 40 -5.80 5.13 2.28
N THR A 41 -5.87 5.31 3.59
CA THR A 41 -7.00 6.00 4.25
C THR A 41 -6.68 7.44 4.63
N GLY A 42 -5.41 7.86 4.50
CA GLY A 42 -5.02 9.23 4.77
C GLY A 42 -3.57 9.51 4.40
N ILE A 43 -3.33 10.72 3.93
CA ILE A 43 -2.01 11.26 3.65
C ILE A 43 -1.90 12.56 4.42
N THR A 44 -0.89 12.69 5.25
CA THR A 44 -0.55 13.94 5.92
C THR A 44 0.62 14.62 5.21
N ALA A 45 1.08 15.75 5.70
CA ALA A 45 2.29 16.40 5.17
C ALA A 45 3.56 15.53 5.26
N HIS A 46 3.57 14.47 6.11
CA HIS A 46 4.79 13.71 6.40
C HIS A 46 4.60 12.19 6.45
N SER A 47 3.36 11.71 6.39
CA SER A 47 3.05 10.30 6.64
C SER A 47 1.87 9.80 5.83
N VAL A 48 1.83 8.49 5.63
CA VAL A 48 0.73 7.78 4.98
C VAL A 48 0.13 6.78 5.96
N ALA A 49 -1.19 6.79 6.07
CA ALA A 49 -1.95 5.78 6.79
C ALA A 49 -2.47 4.72 5.79
N VAL A 50 -2.08 3.47 6.01
CA VAL A 50 -2.47 2.32 5.22
C VAL A 50 -3.23 1.35 6.10
N GLN A 51 -4.40 0.93 5.64
CA GLN A 51 -5.22 -0.10 6.25
C GLN A 51 -5.09 -1.39 5.43
N ALA A 52 -5.10 -2.53 6.10
CA ALA A 52 -5.21 -3.83 5.47
C ALA A 52 -6.41 -4.58 6.04
N SER A 53 -7.15 -5.26 5.17
CA SER A 53 -8.32 -6.04 5.58
C SER A 53 -8.47 -7.32 4.75
N GLY A 54 -9.06 -8.35 5.37
CA GLY A 54 -9.35 -9.64 4.74
C GLY A 54 -9.08 -10.81 5.68
N ASN A 55 -9.67 -11.98 5.41
CA ASN A 55 -9.50 -13.20 6.22
C ASN A 55 -9.79 -13.00 7.73
N GLY A 56 -10.73 -12.12 8.08
CA GLY A 56 -11.05 -11.78 9.48
C GLY A 56 -10.05 -10.84 10.16
N GLN A 57 -8.98 -10.43 9.47
CA GLN A 57 -7.97 -9.51 9.95
C GLN A 57 -8.29 -8.08 9.54
N PHE A 58 -7.93 -7.14 10.41
CA PHE A 58 -7.98 -5.71 10.16
C PHE A 58 -6.79 -5.05 10.84
N MET A 59 -5.97 -4.33 10.08
CA MET A 59 -4.74 -3.72 10.54
C MET A 59 -4.61 -2.31 10.00
N THR A 60 -3.97 -1.43 10.76
CA THR A 60 -3.63 -0.07 10.32
C THR A 60 -2.17 0.20 10.63
N SER A 61 -1.47 0.83 9.69
CA SER A 61 -0.10 1.29 9.85
C SER A 61 0.03 2.73 9.36
N SER A 62 0.73 3.57 10.12
CA SER A 62 1.05 4.94 9.72
C SER A 62 2.56 5.10 9.64
N VAL A 63 3.06 5.43 8.46
CA VAL A 63 4.50 5.43 8.17
C VAL A 63 4.90 6.76 7.55
N GLY A 64 6.01 7.32 8.04
CA GLY A 64 6.59 8.56 7.51
C GLY A 64 7.36 8.36 6.22
N GLU A 65 7.61 9.44 5.47
CA GLU A 65 8.49 9.42 4.30
C GLU A 65 9.86 8.77 4.63
N GLY A 66 10.33 7.92 3.72
CA GLY A 66 11.55 7.13 3.87
C GLY A 66 11.40 5.87 4.73
N GLY A 67 10.30 5.77 5.49
CA GLY A 67 10.02 4.65 6.39
C GLY A 67 9.44 3.42 5.70
N THR A 68 9.38 2.34 6.47
CA THR A 68 8.83 1.05 6.04
C THR A 68 7.78 0.57 7.03
N GLY A 69 6.64 0.12 6.51
CA GLY A 69 5.59 -0.55 7.27
C GLY A 69 5.44 -2.00 6.85
N SER A 70 4.88 -2.82 7.75
CA SER A 70 4.54 -4.22 7.47
C SER A 70 3.08 -4.47 7.87
N LEU A 71 2.40 -5.25 7.04
CA LEU A 71 1.01 -5.65 7.15
C LEU A 71 0.94 -7.15 6.81
N ASN A 72 1.17 -8.01 7.81
CA ASN A 72 1.33 -9.46 7.65
C ASN A 72 2.43 -9.82 6.64
N GLY A 73 2.10 -10.55 5.57
CA GLY A 73 3.06 -10.99 4.55
C GLY A 73 3.45 -9.91 3.54
N LEU A 74 3.03 -8.66 3.73
CA LEU A 74 3.34 -7.53 2.85
C LEU A 74 4.11 -6.45 3.58
N VAL A 75 5.15 -5.95 2.93
CA VAL A 75 5.92 -4.79 3.36
C VAL A 75 5.67 -3.67 2.37
N PHE A 76 5.69 -2.43 2.85
CA PHE A 76 5.66 -1.25 2.00
C PHE A 76 6.64 -0.19 2.46
N ARG A 77 7.24 0.50 1.50
CA ARG A 77 8.06 1.69 1.73
C ARG A 77 7.30 2.94 1.29
N VAL A 78 7.33 3.97 2.13
CA VAL A 78 6.87 5.31 1.74
C VAL A 78 8.06 6.02 1.11
N GLU A 79 8.11 6.08 -0.23
CA GLU A 79 9.25 6.69 -0.92
C GLU A 79 9.22 8.21 -0.87
N ASN A 80 8.02 8.78 -1.03
CA ASN A 80 7.83 10.23 -1.05
C ASN A 80 6.42 10.59 -0.59
N VAL A 81 6.29 11.70 0.12
CA VAL A 81 5.03 12.35 0.49
C VAL A 81 5.12 13.84 0.16
N HIS A 82 4.29 14.32 -0.75
CA HIS A 82 4.21 15.75 -1.06
C HIS A 82 2.80 16.12 -1.56
N ASP A 83 2.33 17.32 -1.19
CA ASP A 83 1.08 17.91 -1.71
C ASP A 83 -0.14 16.96 -1.69
N GLY A 84 -0.36 16.24 -0.60
CA GLY A 84 -1.48 15.29 -0.47
C GLY A 84 -1.34 14.04 -1.35
N GLN A 85 -0.14 13.77 -1.86
CA GLN A 85 0.19 12.59 -2.63
C GLN A 85 1.31 11.80 -1.96
N ALA A 86 1.31 10.50 -2.20
CA ALA A 86 2.40 9.64 -1.76
C ALA A 86 2.76 8.61 -2.84
N VAL A 87 4.02 8.20 -2.84
CA VAL A 87 4.50 7.06 -3.62
C VAL A 87 4.80 5.91 -2.67
N LEU A 88 4.12 4.79 -2.87
CA LEU A 88 4.28 3.57 -2.10
C LEU A 88 4.88 2.49 -2.96
N ASP A 89 5.89 1.81 -2.45
CA ASP A 89 6.51 0.63 -3.07
C ASP A 89 6.24 -0.59 -2.19
N PHE A 90 5.50 -1.56 -2.73
CA PHE A 90 5.08 -2.79 -2.05
C PHE A 90 5.93 -3.97 -2.49
N PHE A 91 6.29 -4.83 -1.52
CA PHE A 91 6.98 -6.09 -1.78
C PHE A 91 6.57 -7.17 -0.75
N PRO A 92 6.63 -8.46 -1.11
CA PRO A 92 6.41 -9.55 -0.17
C PRO A 92 7.39 -9.49 1.01
N GLN A 93 6.91 -9.84 2.20
CA GLN A 93 7.76 -10.12 3.35
C GLN A 93 8.36 -11.52 3.18
N GLU A 94 9.69 -11.61 3.17
CA GLU A 94 10.44 -12.88 3.14
C GLU A 94 10.28 -13.69 4.44
#